data_AF-A0A094ZXJ5-F1
#
_entry.id   AF-A0A094ZXJ5-F1
#
_cell.length_a   1.000
_cell.length_b   1.000
_cell.length_c   1.000
_cell.angle_alpha   90.00
_cell.angle_beta   90.00
_cell.angle_gamma   90.00
#
_symmetry.space_group_name_H-M   'P 1'
#
loop_
_entity.id
_entity.type
_entity.pdbx_description
1 polymer ?
#
loop_
_entity_poly.entity_id
_entity_poly.type
_entity_poly.pdbx_seq_one_letter_code
_entity_poly.pdbx_strand_id
1 'polypeptide(L)'
;MIMRPRHLTSWNQVKEAIDLLQKLNHTAQAVYFPLASAMNYQLLLQSLSSNLLKEAQKFTDYNMRAYFVRKINKTFKNLSQVEDPKILETGIKKNEELLGVLTRQVTLNNIYPSGKSVIE
;
A
#
# COMPACT_ATOMS: atom_id res chain seq x y z
N MET A 1 8.57 46.28 -53.11
CA MET A 1 9.65 45.53 -52.42
C MET A 1 9.07 44.98 -51.13
N ILE A 2 8.52 43.75 -51.17
CA ILE A 2 7.91 43.11 -50.00
C ILE A 2 8.89 42.04 -49.53
N MET A 3 9.60 42.30 -48.41
CA MET A 3 10.43 41.28 -47.78
C MET A 3 9.53 40.24 -47.11
N ARG A 4 9.57 38.98 -47.55
CA ARG A 4 9.08 37.85 -46.75
C ARG A 4 10.14 37.48 -45.72
N PRO A 5 9.81 37.40 -44.42
CA PRO A 5 10.76 36.93 -43.42
C PRO A 5 11.03 35.43 -43.61
N ARG A 6 12.30 35.06 -43.49
CA ARG A 6 12.85 33.71 -43.66
C ARG A 6 12.35 32.82 -42.51
N HIS A 7 11.34 31.99 -42.80
CA HIS A 7 10.70 31.04 -41.88
C HIS A 7 11.65 29.91 -41.38
N LEU A 8 12.58 30.20 -40.46
CA LEU A 8 13.38 29.14 -39.82
C LEU A 8 13.21 29.08 -38.29
N THR A 9 12.13 29.65 -37.77
CA THR A 9 11.90 29.82 -36.32
C THR A 9 10.47 29.50 -35.89
N SER A 10 9.86 28.45 -36.46
CA SER A 10 8.54 27.98 -36.01
C SER A 10 8.61 26.53 -35.53
N TRP A 11 9.11 25.62 -36.38
CA TRP A 11 9.10 24.19 -36.07
C TRP A 11 10.07 23.78 -34.95
N ASN A 12 11.21 24.46 -34.79
CA ASN A 12 12.14 24.18 -33.70
C ASN A 12 11.60 24.68 -32.36
N GLN A 13 11.04 25.89 -32.33
CA GLN A 13 10.41 26.45 -31.13
C GLN A 13 9.18 25.64 -30.70
N VAL A 14 8.40 25.13 -31.66
CA VAL A 14 7.27 24.25 -31.38
C VAL A 14 7.74 22.90 -30.83
N LYS A 15 8.83 22.32 -31.36
CA LYS A 15 9.42 21.07 -30.83
C LYS A 15 9.97 21.26 -29.41
N GLU A 16 10.67 22.36 -29.15
CA GLU A 16 11.14 22.71 -27.81
C GLU A 16 9.97 22.92 -26.85
N ALA A 17 8.91 23.62 -27.28
CA ALA A 17 7.71 23.79 -26.46
C ALA A 17 7.03 22.46 -26.14
N ILE A 18 6.94 21.52 -27.08
CA ILE A 18 6.40 20.17 -26.85
C ILE A 18 7.29 19.39 -25.88
N ASP A 19 8.61 19.43 -26.05
CA ASP A 19 9.56 18.76 -25.17
C ASP A 19 9.52 19.34 -23.74
N LEU A 20 9.37 20.65 -23.61
CA LEU A 20 9.16 21.33 -22.33
C LEU A 20 7.83 20.93 -21.70
N LEU A 21 6.74 20.84 -22.48
CA LEU A 21 5.44 20.37 -21.98
C LEU A 21 5.47 18.90 -21.55
N GLN A 22 6.20 18.04 -22.28
CA GLN A 22 6.41 16.65 -21.87
C GLN A 22 7.23 16.56 -20.57
N LYS A 23 8.32 17.32 -20.46
CA LYS A 23 9.13 17.41 -19.24
C LYS A 23 8.31 17.92 -18.05
N LEU A 24 7.48 18.94 -18.25
CA LEU A 24 6.58 19.48 -17.23
C LEU A 24 5.49 18.47 -16.82
N ASN A 25 5.00 17.65 -17.75
CA ASN A 25 4.02 16.60 -17.43
C ASN A 25 4.65 15.47 -16.60
N HIS A 26 5.89 15.06 -16.92
CA HIS A 26 6.62 14.06 -16.13
C HIS A 26 7.00 14.58 -14.73
N THR A 27 7.37 15.85 -14.59
CA THR A 27 7.64 16.45 -13.28
C THR A 27 6.36 16.69 -12.48
N ALA A 28 5.27 17.10 -13.13
CA ALA A 28 3.95 17.23 -12.48
C ALA A 28 3.43 15.87 -11.99
N GLN A 29 3.59 14.81 -12.78
CA GLN A 29 3.31 13.44 -12.33
C GLN A 29 4.17 13.07 -11.12
N ALA A 30 5.49 13.31 -11.15
CA ALA A 30 6.37 13.02 -10.02
C ALA A 30 6.00 13.76 -8.72
N VAL A 31 5.41 14.96 -8.81
CA VAL A 31 5.01 15.79 -7.65
C VAL A 31 3.58 15.49 -7.16
N TYR A 32 2.63 15.17 -8.05
CA TYR A 32 1.26 14.78 -7.66
C TYR A 32 1.12 13.30 -7.26
N PHE A 33 2.00 12.43 -7.76
CA PHE A 33 2.04 11.01 -7.41
C PHE A 33 2.15 10.74 -5.90
N PRO A 34 3.03 11.40 -5.11
CA PRO A 34 3.18 11.08 -3.69
C PRO A 34 1.94 11.39 -2.83
N LEU A 35 1.23 12.51 -3.05
CA LEU A 35 0.11 12.91 -2.18
C LEU A 35 -1.15 12.07 -2.40
N ALA A 36 -1.49 11.75 -3.66
CA ALA A 36 -2.62 10.87 -3.96
C ALA A 36 -2.29 9.39 -3.66
N SER A 37 -1.06 8.95 -3.91
CA SER A 37 -0.61 7.58 -3.64
C SER A 37 -0.49 7.30 -2.13
N ALA A 38 0.04 8.23 -1.34
CA ALA A 38 0.14 8.06 0.12
C ALA A 38 -1.23 7.93 0.80
N MET A 39 -2.23 8.71 0.37
CA MET A 39 -3.61 8.60 0.87
C MET A 39 -4.21 7.22 0.56
N ASN A 40 -3.93 6.67 -0.63
CA ASN A 40 -4.38 5.33 -1.01
C ASN A 40 -3.72 4.24 -0.17
N TYR A 41 -2.42 4.34 0.14
CA TYR A 41 -1.71 3.36 0.96
C TYR A 41 -2.15 3.35 2.42
N GLN A 42 -2.38 4.52 3.02
CA GLN A 42 -2.87 4.64 4.40
C GLN A 42 -4.20 3.92 4.58
N LEU A 43 -5.15 4.13 3.65
CA LEU A 43 -6.46 3.48 3.65
C LEU A 43 -6.36 1.98 3.43
N LEU A 44 -5.47 1.53 2.53
CA LEU A 44 -5.21 0.11 2.28
C LEU A 44 -4.64 -0.57 3.52
N LEU A 45 -3.65 0.03 4.19
CA LEU A 45 -3.09 -0.50 5.43
C LEU A 45 -4.16 -0.60 6.53
N GLN A 46 -5.03 0.41 6.65
CA GLN A 46 -6.13 0.39 7.62
C GLN A 46 -7.13 -0.72 7.32
N SER A 47 -7.56 -0.89 6.07
CA SER A 47 -8.51 -1.93 5.70
C SER A 47 -7.92 -3.33 5.89
N LEU A 48 -6.66 -3.55 5.48
CA LEU A 48 -5.97 -4.83 5.64
C LEU A 48 -5.74 -5.18 7.11
N SER A 49 -5.34 -4.21 7.94
CA SER A 49 -5.18 -4.42 9.39
C SER A 49 -6.51 -4.75 10.05
N SER A 50 -7.60 -4.06 9.69
CA SER A 50 -8.94 -4.35 10.20
C SER A 50 -9.37 -5.77 9.84
N ASN A 51 -9.15 -6.21 8.60
CA ASN A 51 -9.48 -7.56 8.15
C ASN A 51 -8.68 -8.62 8.91
N LEU A 52 -7.36 -8.42 9.06
CA LEU A 52 -6.50 -9.31 9.83
C LEU A 52 -6.92 -9.40 11.30
N LEU A 53 -7.27 -8.27 11.93
CA LEU A 53 -7.74 -8.24 13.32
C LEU A 53 -9.08 -8.95 13.48
N LYS A 54 -10.02 -8.76 12.53
CA LYS A 54 -11.31 -9.48 12.53
C LYS A 54 -11.11 -10.98 12.41
N GLU A 55 -10.24 -11.44 11.52
CA GLU A 55 -9.93 -12.87 11.41
C GLU A 55 -9.21 -13.38 12.66
N ALA A 56 -8.26 -12.64 13.23
CA ALA A 56 -7.56 -13.02 14.45
C ALA A 56 -8.50 -13.14 15.68
N GLN A 57 -9.57 -12.35 15.74
CA GLN A 57 -10.56 -12.46 16.82
C GLN A 57 -11.38 -13.76 16.77
N LYS A 58 -11.44 -14.43 15.62
CA LYS A 58 -12.20 -15.69 15.46
C LYS A 58 -11.50 -16.92 16.03
N PHE A 59 -10.22 -16.81 16.44
CA PHE A 59 -9.53 -17.89 17.14
C PHE A 59 -10.24 -18.18 18.47
N THR A 60 -10.56 -19.46 18.71
CA THR A 60 -11.11 -19.91 20.00
C THR A 60 -10.04 -19.89 21.08
N ASP A 61 -8.81 -20.28 20.74
CA ASP A 61 -7.66 -20.27 21.65
C ASP A 61 -7.23 -18.85 22.01
N TYR A 62 -7.26 -18.52 23.32
CA TYR A 62 -6.82 -17.23 23.86
C TYR A 62 -5.41 -16.85 23.42
N ASN A 63 -4.45 -17.77 23.54
CA ASN A 63 -3.05 -17.49 23.32
C ASN A 63 -2.81 -17.15 21.85
N MET A 64 -3.46 -17.90 20.95
CA MET A 64 -3.40 -17.61 19.51
C MET A 64 -4.04 -16.26 19.20
N ARG A 65 -5.26 -16.02 19.69
CA ARG A 65 -5.97 -14.74 19.51
C ARG A 65 -5.13 -13.55 19.98
N ALA A 66 -4.61 -13.61 21.21
CA ALA A 66 -3.79 -12.57 21.81
C ALA A 66 -2.46 -12.36 21.05
N TYR A 67 -1.79 -13.45 20.65
CA TYR A 67 -0.55 -13.40 19.88
C TYR A 67 -0.76 -12.69 18.54
N PHE A 68 -1.75 -13.11 17.76
CA PHE A 68 -2.01 -12.55 16.44
C PHE A 68 -2.41 -11.07 16.53
N VAL A 69 -3.30 -10.70 17.46
CA VAL A 69 -3.68 -9.29 17.69
C VAL A 69 -2.44 -8.43 17.98
N ARG A 70 -1.58 -8.87 18.90
CA ARG A 70 -0.34 -8.15 19.23
C ARG A 70 0.61 -8.05 18.03
N LYS A 71 0.80 -9.16 17.29
CA LYS A 71 1.68 -9.21 16.12
C LYS A 71 1.19 -8.28 15.01
N ILE A 72 -0.10 -8.30 14.71
CA ILE A 72 -0.72 -7.45 13.68
C ILE A 72 -0.52 -5.97 14.07
N ASN A 73 -0.90 -5.58 15.29
CA ASN A 73 -0.72 -4.20 15.75
C ASN A 73 0.74 -3.73 15.67
N LYS A 74 1.69 -4.56 16.10
CA LYS A 74 3.13 -4.25 16.00
C LYS A 74 3.57 -4.10 14.54
N THR A 75 3.13 -4.99 13.66
CA THR A 75 3.52 -5.00 12.25
C THR A 75 3.00 -3.76 11.54
N PHE A 76 1.72 -3.41 11.71
CA PHE A 76 1.12 -2.23 11.07
C PHE A 76 1.62 -0.92 11.67
N LYS A 77 1.94 -0.88 12.97
CA LYS A 77 2.64 0.26 13.57
C LYS A 77 4.01 0.49 12.93
N ASN A 78 4.74 -0.58 12.61
CA ASN A 78 6.03 -0.45 11.94
C ASN A 78 5.87 -0.05 10.47
N LEU A 79 4.92 -0.65 9.76
CA LEU A 79 4.66 -0.34 8.34
C LEU A 79 4.19 1.10 8.14
N SER A 80 3.44 1.68 9.10
CA SER A 80 3.00 3.08 9.00
C SER A 80 4.14 4.11 9.13
N GLN A 81 5.33 3.69 9.56
CA GLN A 81 6.52 4.55 9.66
C GLN A 81 7.45 4.39 8.44
N VAL A 82 7.11 3.51 7.50
CA VAL A 82 7.92 3.25 6.32
C VAL A 82 7.56 4.25 5.23
N GLU A 83 8.53 5.05 4.80
CA GLU A 83 8.36 6.02 3.72
C GLU A 83 8.66 5.43 2.33
N ASP A 84 9.47 4.35 2.25
CA ASP A 84 9.81 3.71 0.98
C ASP A 84 8.61 2.91 0.43
N PRO A 85 8.04 3.32 -0.73
CA PRO A 85 6.87 2.67 -1.31
C PRO A 85 7.12 1.22 -1.72
N LYS A 86 8.35 0.83 -2.09
CA LYS A 86 8.66 -0.55 -2.49
C LYS A 86 8.62 -1.51 -1.30
N ILE A 87 9.14 -1.05 -0.16
CA ILE A 87 9.10 -1.79 1.10
C ILE A 87 7.65 -1.92 1.56
N LEU A 88 6.85 -0.86 1.43
CA LEU A 88 5.44 -0.85 1.78
C LEU A 88 4.63 -1.83 0.92
N GLU A 89 4.80 -1.82 -0.40
CA GLU A 89 4.13 -2.75 -1.31
C GLU A 89 4.46 -4.20 -0.98
N THR A 90 5.75 -4.49 -0.73
CA THR A 90 6.20 -5.83 -0.32
C THR A 90 5.59 -6.23 1.03
N GLY A 91 5.49 -5.29 1.96
CA GLY A 91 4.87 -5.49 3.27
C GLY A 91 3.38 -5.79 3.15
N ILE A 92 2.66 -5.07 2.28
CA ILE A 92 1.24 -5.28 2.01
C ILE A 92 1.02 -6.69 1.43
N LYS A 93 1.74 -7.06 0.36
CA LYS A 93 1.62 -8.40 -0.26
C LYS A 93 1.83 -9.53 0.75
N LYS A 94 2.85 -9.42 1.59
CA LYS A 94 3.11 -10.40 2.66
C LYS A 94 1.95 -10.51 3.66
N ASN A 95 1.29 -9.40 3.98
CA ASN A 95 0.16 -9.39 4.91
C ASN A 95 -1.15 -9.87 4.25
N GLU A 96 -1.31 -9.70 2.94
CA GLU A 96 -2.40 -10.33 2.17
C GLU A 96 -2.25 -11.86 2.14
N GLU A 97 -1.04 -12.36 1.90
CA GLU A 97 -0.74 -13.79 2.00
C GLU A 97 -0.99 -14.31 3.42
N LEU A 98 -0.56 -13.54 4.44
CA LEU A 98 -0.80 -13.85 5.84
C LEU A 98 -2.30 -13.93 6.15
N LEU A 99 -3.14 -13.06 5.59
CA LEU A 99 -4.59 -13.10 5.78
C LEU A 99 -5.14 -14.44 5.31
N GLY A 100 -4.73 -14.92 4.13
CA GLY A 100 -5.13 -16.24 3.64
C GLY A 100 -4.68 -17.39 4.54
N VAL A 101 -3.45 -17.32 5.07
CA VAL A 101 -2.95 -18.30 6.07
C VAL A 101 -3.80 -18.25 7.34
N LEU A 102 -4.07 -17.04 7.84
CA LEU A 102 -4.76 -16.82 9.10
C LEU A 102 -6.19 -17.34 9.03
N THR A 103 -6.92 -17.09 7.94
CA THR A 103 -8.27 -17.66 7.71
C THR A 103 -8.26 -19.18 7.79
N ARG A 104 -7.30 -19.85 7.13
CA ARG A 104 -7.19 -21.32 7.20
C ARG A 104 -6.89 -21.80 8.62
N GLN A 105 -5.99 -21.12 9.33
CA GLN A 105 -5.62 -21.47 10.70
C GLN A 105 -6.79 -21.31 11.68
N VAL A 106 -7.59 -20.25 11.52
CA VAL A 106 -8.84 -20.06 12.27
C VAL A 106 -9.79 -21.23 12.01
N THR A 107 -10.00 -21.60 10.75
CA THR A 107 -10.86 -22.75 10.40
C THR A 107 -10.37 -24.04 11.04
N LEU A 108 -9.06 -24.33 10.99
CA LEU A 108 -8.49 -25.51 11.62
C LEU A 108 -8.63 -25.49 13.14
N ASN A 109 -8.39 -24.34 13.78
CA ASN A 109 -8.56 -24.17 15.22
C ASN A 109 -10.02 -24.37 15.65
N ASN A 110 -10.99 -24.01 14.81
CA ASN A 110 -12.41 -24.20 15.12
C ASN A 110 -12.86 -25.66 14.92
N ILE A 111 -12.27 -26.40 13.97
CA ILE A 111 -12.54 -27.83 13.76
C ILE A 111 -11.86 -28.67 14.85
N TYR A 112 -10.67 -28.26 15.27
CA TYR A 112 -9.88 -28.93 16.30
C TYR A 112 -9.57 -27.95 17.44
N PRO A 113 -10.57 -27.64 18.29
CA PRO A 113 -10.37 -26.70 19.39
C PRO A 113 -9.34 -27.25 20.37
N SER A 114 -8.39 -26.39 20.76
CA SER A 114 -7.53 -26.65 21.90
C SER A 114 -8.36 -26.58 23.19
N GLY A 115 -7.91 -27.28 24.24
CA GLY A 115 -8.50 -27.12 25.56
C GLY A 115 -8.42 -25.66 26.00
N LYS A 116 -9.44 -25.19 26.73
CA LYS A 116 -9.47 -23.80 27.24
C LYS A 116 -8.21 -23.52 28.06
N SER A 117 -7.63 -22.36 27.83
CA SER A 117 -6.47 -21.90 28.60
C SER A 117 -6.87 -21.71 30.06
N VAL A 118 -5.95 -21.94 31.01
CA VAL A 118 -6.17 -21.69 32.45
C VAL A 118 -6.45 -20.21 32.75
N ILE A 119 -6.15 -19.33 31.79
CA ILE A 119 -6.23 -17.87 31.91
C ILE A 119 -7.60 -17.33 31.46
N GLU A 120 -8.45 -18.17 30.83
CA GLU A 120 -9.81 -17.79 30.38
C GLU A 120 -10.90 -17.99 31.43
#